data_AF-A0A9W9YVC1-F1
#
_entry.id   AF-A0A9W9YVC1-F1
#
_cell.length_a   1.000
_cell.length_b   1.000
_cell.length_c   1.000
_cell.angle_alpha   90.00
_cell.angle_beta   90.00
_cell.angle_gamma   90.00
#
_symmetry.space_group_name_H-M   'P 1'
#
loop_
_entity.id
_entity.type
_entity.pdbx_description
1 polymer ?
#
loop_
_entity_poly.entity_id
_entity_poly.type
_entity_poly.pdbx_seq_one_letter_code
_entity_poly.pdbx_strand_id
1 'polypeptide(L)'
;MVYQPYKSFSSEEIKSLLWDTARTLWWYFFLEGYLHFVYSTALTQDSSLFSSLSNWALTGVMYSQLQIFLIKYKVFYRCTGVLARVDGVEVPLPPRCVTTLYLFTDMWKYFDRGLNTWMKRYIYVPMGGSRRGVIRQIAARFLLLPLYGYWHGGHVYALWWFIPNWLGVVVESVAGIVLMFPSVKQLRRSFRQPRHAEFAPFLVL
;
A
#
# COMPACT_ATOMS: atom_id res chain seq x y z
N MET A 1 19.04 -13.92 21.67
CA MET A 1 19.23 -12.54 22.19
C MET A 1 20.53 -12.02 21.62
N VAL A 2 20.49 -11.00 20.76
CA VAL A 2 21.70 -10.33 20.29
C VAL A 2 21.99 -9.23 21.31
N TYR A 3 23.01 -9.41 22.13
CA TYR A 3 23.44 -8.40 23.09
C TYR A 3 24.09 -7.25 22.29
N GLN A 4 23.34 -6.16 22.08
CA GLN A 4 23.93 -4.96 21.50
C GLN A 4 24.42 -4.05 22.63
N PRO A 5 25.67 -3.55 22.57
CA PRO A 5 26.17 -2.61 23.55
C PRO A 5 25.34 -1.32 23.49
N TYR A 6 25.05 -0.74 24.67
CA TYR A 6 24.36 0.53 24.76
C TYR A 6 25.10 1.61 23.97
N LYS A 7 24.42 2.21 23.00
CA LYS A 7 24.92 3.34 22.21
C LYS A 7 24.15 4.58 22.65
N SER A 8 24.87 5.60 23.12
CA SER A 8 24.24 6.89 23.44
C SER A 8 23.74 7.56 22.17
N PHE A 9 22.59 8.24 22.29
CA PHE A 9 22.04 9.03 21.19
C PHE A 9 22.88 10.28 20.95
N SER A 10 23.19 10.55 19.68
CA SER A 10 23.70 11.83 19.23
C SER A 10 22.60 12.90 19.23
N SER A 11 22.99 14.18 19.33
CA SER A 11 22.03 15.29 19.28
C SER A 11 21.20 15.30 17.98
N GLU A 12 21.76 14.84 16.87
CA GLU A 12 21.06 14.74 15.59
C GLU A 12 20.02 13.60 15.57
N GLU A 13 20.33 12.46 16.19
CA GLU A 13 19.35 11.36 16.35
C GLU A 13 18.18 11.79 17.23
N ILE A 14 18.45 12.52 18.32
CA ILE A 14 17.40 13.05 19.21
C ILE A 14 16.49 14.03 18.44
N LYS A 15 17.08 14.99 17.70
CA LYS A 15 16.30 15.92 16.86
C LYS A 15 15.44 15.17 15.84
N SER A 16 16.01 14.16 15.18
CA SER A 16 15.30 13.31 14.22
C SER A 16 14.13 12.56 14.86
N LEU A 17 14.33 12.02 16.06
CA LEU A 17 13.32 11.28 16.82
C LEU A 17 12.19 12.20 17.29
N LEU A 18 12.51 13.38 17.81
CA LEU A 18 11.54 14.40 18.19
C LEU A 18 10.72 14.86 17.00
N TRP A 19 11.37 15.09 15.85
CA TRP A 19 10.68 15.46 14.60
C TRP A 19 9.74 14.35 14.11
N ASP A 20 10.15 13.09 14.21
CA ASP A 20 9.27 11.98 13.89
C ASP A 20 8.09 11.87 14.84
N THR A 21 8.32 12.05 16.13
CA THR A 21 7.28 12.04 17.17
C THR A 21 6.27 13.16 16.94
N ALA A 22 6.72 14.39 16.71
CA ALA A 22 5.87 15.53 16.40
C ALA A 22 5.02 15.29 15.15
N ARG A 23 5.61 14.74 14.08
CA ARG A 23 4.86 14.34 12.89
C ARG A 23 3.83 13.24 13.18
N THR A 24 4.11 12.30 14.08
CA THR A 24 3.15 11.24 14.44
C THR A 24 1.97 11.82 15.19
N LEU A 25 2.24 12.71 16.15
CA LEU A 25 1.21 13.42 16.90
C LEU A 25 0.34 14.29 16.00
N TRP A 26 0.94 14.99 15.03
CA TRP A 26 0.16 15.75 14.03
C TRP A 26 -0.84 14.86 13.27
N TRP A 27 -0.38 13.72 12.74
CA TRP A 27 -1.27 12.78 12.03
C TRP A 27 -2.32 12.14 12.94
N TYR A 28 -1.99 11.92 14.21
CA TYR A 28 -2.93 11.43 15.21
C TYR A 28 -4.03 12.45 15.49
N PHE A 29 -3.68 13.70 15.82
CA PHE A 29 -4.68 14.75 16.05
C PHE A 29 -5.51 15.08 14.80
N PHE A 30 -4.89 15.02 13.62
CA PHE A 30 -5.63 15.14 12.36
C PHE A 30 -6.68 14.02 12.21
N LEU A 31 -6.32 12.78 12.54
CA LEU A 31 -7.26 11.65 12.51
C LEU A 31 -8.39 11.82 13.52
N GLU A 32 -8.09 12.20 14.75
CA GLU A 32 -9.11 12.46 15.78
C GLU A 32 -10.07 13.57 15.35
N GLY A 33 -9.54 14.69 14.83
CA GLY A 33 -10.35 15.76 14.26
C GLY A 33 -11.20 15.27 13.08
N TYR A 34 -10.62 14.50 12.16
CA TYR A 34 -11.35 13.93 11.04
C TYR A 34 -12.51 13.03 11.51
N LEU A 35 -12.26 12.12 12.47
CA LEU A 35 -13.28 11.24 13.03
C LEU A 35 -14.37 12.00 13.80
N HIS A 36 -14.02 13.14 14.40
CA HIS A 36 -14.96 14.01 15.10
C HIS A 36 -15.91 14.74 14.14
N PHE A 37 -15.40 15.25 13.01
CA PHE A 37 -16.19 16.03 12.06
C PHE A 37 -16.83 15.20 10.94
N VAL A 38 -16.24 14.05 10.59
CA VAL A 38 -16.69 13.19 9.49
C VAL A 38 -17.21 11.87 10.05
N TYR A 39 -18.52 11.82 10.30
CA TYR A 39 -19.23 10.64 10.82
C TYR A 39 -19.39 9.50 9.80
N SER A 40 -18.56 9.42 8.76
CA SER A 40 -18.72 8.42 7.70
C SER A 40 -18.69 6.99 8.22
N THR A 41 -17.95 6.71 9.28
CA THR A 41 -17.96 5.40 9.93
C THR A 41 -19.30 5.09 10.58
N ALA A 42 -19.91 6.05 11.28
CA ALA A 42 -21.24 5.86 11.87
C ALA A 42 -22.31 5.65 10.79
N LEU A 43 -22.22 6.38 9.66
CA LEU A 43 -23.14 6.20 8.53
C LEU A 43 -23.07 4.78 7.94
N THR A 44 -21.90 4.13 7.94
CA THR A 44 -21.78 2.74 7.46
C THR A 44 -22.33 1.69 8.42
N GLN A 45 -22.62 2.04 9.68
CA GLN A 45 -23.19 1.11 10.66
C GLN A 45 -24.73 1.07 10.59
N ASP A 46 -25.36 2.13 10.08
CA ASP A 46 -26.81 2.19 9.91
C ASP A 46 -27.20 1.74 8.50
N SER A 47 -27.77 0.54 8.37
CA SER A 47 -28.16 -0.04 7.08
C SER A 47 -29.30 0.71 6.41
N SER A 48 -30.22 1.30 7.18
CA SER A 48 -31.36 2.04 6.66
C SER A 48 -30.92 3.36 6.04
N LEU A 49 -30.04 4.07 6.74
CA LEU A 49 -29.51 5.33 6.26
C LEU A 49 -28.53 5.10 5.09
N PHE A 50 -27.64 4.11 5.19
CA PHE A 50 -26.68 3.78 4.14
C PHE A 50 -27.36 3.44 2.80
N SER A 51 -28.47 2.70 2.83
CA SER A 51 -29.24 2.36 1.62
C SER A 51 -30.04 3.52 1.03
N SER A 52 -30.32 4.56 1.83
CA SER A 52 -31.00 5.78 1.36
C SER A 52 -30.07 6.80 0.69
N LEU A 53 -28.74 6.62 0.81
CA LEU A 53 -27.77 7.56 0.26
C LEU A 53 -27.73 7.51 -1.27
N SER A 54 -27.54 8.68 -1.89
CA SER A 54 -27.27 8.75 -3.33
C SER A 54 -25.95 8.07 -3.69
N ASN A 55 -25.81 7.62 -4.94
CA ASN A 55 -24.56 7.00 -5.42
C ASN A 55 -23.33 7.92 -5.23
N TRP A 56 -23.49 9.23 -5.36
CA TRP A 56 -22.43 10.22 -5.12
C TRP A 56 -22.03 10.27 -3.65
N ALA A 57 -23.02 10.31 -2.74
CA ALA A 57 -22.78 10.29 -1.30
C ALA A 57 -22.13 8.97 -0.87
N LEU A 58 -22.60 7.84 -1.42
CA LEU A 58 -22.02 6.53 -1.20
C LEU A 58 -20.54 6.48 -1.61
N THR A 59 -20.21 7.02 -2.78
CA THR A 59 -18.81 7.12 -3.25
C THR A 59 -17.96 7.95 -2.28
N GLY A 60 -18.49 9.08 -1.81
CA GLY A 60 -17.81 9.92 -0.82
C GLY A 60 -17.56 9.20 0.50
N VAL A 61 -18.57 8.48 1.01
CA VAL A 61 -18.46 7.66 2.22
C VAL A 61 -17.46 6.52 2.04
N MET A 62 -17.46 5.83 0.90
CA MET A 62 -16.47 4.78 0.64
C MET A 62 -15.04 5.33 0.55
N TYR A 63 -14.87 6.50 -0.08
CA TYR A 63 -13.58 7.16 -0.17
C TYR A 63 -13.08 7.64 1.20
N SER A 64 -13.96 8.23 2.03
CA SER A 64 -13.59 8.66 3.38
C SER A 64 -13.15 7.48 4.25
N GLN A 65 -13.81 6.32 4.14
CA GLN A 65 -13.42 5.11 4.85
C GLN A 65 -12.03 4.62 4.43
N LEU A 66 -11.68 4.71 3.14
CA LEU A 66 -10.32 4.42 2.67
C LEU A 66 -9.30 5.39 3.26
N GLN A 67 -9.61 6.70 3.32
CA GLN A 67 -8.69 7.69 3.90
C GLN A 67 -8.49 7.50 5.40
N ILE A 68 -9.57 7.23 6.15
CA ILE A 68 -9.49 6.89 7.58
C ILE A 68 -8.56 5.70 7.78
N PHE A 69 -8.75 4.64 6.99
CA PHE A 69 -7.90 3.45 7.05
C PHE A 69 -6.42 3.79 6.81
N LEU A 70 -6.10 4.55 5.76
CA LEU A 70 -4.72 4.93 5.43
C LEU A 70 -4.06 5.80 6.50
N ILE A 71 -4.78 6.77 7.06
CA ILE A 71 -4.25 7.66 8.10
C ILE A 71 -4.05 6.89 9.39
N LYS A 72 -5.05 6.09 9.82
CA LYS A 72 -4.94 5.21 10.99
C LYS A 72 -3.74 4.28 10.88
N TYR A 73 -3.59 3.65 9.72
CA TYR A 73 -2.47 2.76 9.44
C TYR A 73 -1.12 3.51 9.48
N LYS A 74 -1.05 4.71 8.89
CA LYS A 74 0.14 5.57 8.96
C LYS A 74 0.51 5.95 10.39
N VAL A 75 -0.46 6.30 11.24
CA VAL A 75 -0.22 6.62 12.65
C VAL A 75 0.38 5.42 13.38
N PHE A 76 -0.18 4.22 13.20
CA PHE A 76 0.36 3.01 13.82
C PHE A 76 1.79 2.71 13.39
N TYR A 77 2.09 2.75 12.09
CA TYR A 77 3.45 2.50 11.58
C TYR A 77 4.48 3.51 12.11
N ARG A 78 4.10 4.78 12.22
CA ARG A 78 5.01 5.80 12.73
C ARG A 78 5.18 5.70 14.25
N CYS A 79 4.13 5.34 14.98
CA CYS A 79 4.21 5.11 16.42
C CYS A 79 5.16 3.94 16.75
N THR A 80 4.92 2.77 16.16
CA THR A 80 5.79 1.60 16.37
C THR A 80 7.18 1.82 15.80
N GLY A 81 7.31 2.57 14.71
CA GLY A 81 8.60 2.95 14.13
C GLY A 81 9.43 3.85 15.04
N VAL A 82 8.81 4.83 15.71
CA VAL A 82 9.49 5.68 16.70
C VAL A 82 10.00 4.83 17.87
N LEU A 83 9.18 3.92 18.40
CA LEU A 83 9.58 3.03 19.48
C LEU A 83 10.74 2.11 19.08
N ALA A 84 10.65 1.48 17.90
CA ALA A 84 11.70 0.63 17.39
C ALA A 84 13.03 1.39 17.19
N ARG A 85 12.97 2.66 16.75
CA ARG A 85 14.17 3.51 16.64
C ARG A 85 14.80 3.85 17.99
N VAL A 86 14.00 3.96 19.06
CA VAL A 86 14.52 4.11 20.43
C VAL A 86 15.32 2.87 20.84
N ASP A 87 14.89 1.68 20.40
CA ASP A 87 15.61 0.43 20.63
C ASP A 87 16.78 0.19 19.64
N GLY A 88 17.08 1.17 18.77
CA GLY A 88 18.12 1.04 17.74
C GLY A 88 17.76 0.09 16.60
N VAL A 89 16.49 -0.30 16.47
CA VAL A 89 15.98 -1.20 15.42
C VAL A 89 15.60 -0.39 14.18
N GLU A 90 16.22 -0.72 13.04
CA GLU A 90 15.85 -0.15 11.76
C GLU A 90 14.49 -0.69 11.28
N VAL A 91 13.55 0.22 11.04
CA VAL A 91 12.21 -0.12 10.55
C VAL A 91 12.03 0.22 9.07
N PRO A 92 11.21 -0.57 8.33
CA PRO A 92 10.84 -0.23 6.97
C PRO A 92 10.13 1.14 6.89
N LEU A 93 10.29 1.80 5.74
CA LEU A 93 9.59 3.04 5.45
C LEU A 93 8.05 2.89 5.56
N PRO A 94 7.34 3.95 5.97
CA PRO A 94 5.90 3.92 6.11
C PRO A 94 5.17 3.62 4.80
N PRO A 95 3.89 3.21 4.90
CA PRO A 95 3.02 2.93 3.75
C PRO A 95 2.94 4.12 2.79
N ARG A 96 2.91 3.86 1.48
CA ARG A 96 2.57 4.89 0.48
C ARG A 96 1.06 5.07 0.41
N CYS A 97 0.62 6.27 0.00
CA CYS A 97 -0.80 6.53 -0.20
C CYS A 97 -1.35 5.65 -1.33
N VAL A 98 -2.35 4.81 -1.03
CA VAL A 98 -2.90 3.85 -2.00
C VAL A 98 -3.57 4.56 -3.18
N THR A 99 -4.14 5.75 -2.98
CA THR A 99 -4.79 6.51 -4.06
C THR A 99 -3.81 7.06 -5.09
N THR A 100 -2.50 7.03 -4.81
CA THR A 100 -1.45 7.45 -5.75
C THR A 100 -0.82 6.29 -6.52
N LEU A 101 -1.30 5.06 -6.29
CA LEU A 101 -0.75 3.86 -6.91
C LEU A 101 -1.63 3.47 -8.11
N TYR A 102 -1.00 3.35 -9.27
CA TYR A 102 -1.67 3.03 -10.53
C TYR A 102 -1.61 1.54 -10.89
N LEU A 103 -0.76 0.77 -10.19
CA LEU A 103 -0.55 -0.64 -10.42
C LEU A 103 -0.90 -1.44 -9.15
N PHE A 104 -1.61 -2.54 -9.32
CA PHE A 104 -1.89 -3.52 -8.27
C PHE A 104 -0.60 -4.09 -7.69
N THR A 105 0.40 -4.39 -8.52
CA THR A 105 1.70 -4.85 -8.04
C THR A 105 2.38 -3.82 -7.13
N ASP A 106 2.25 -2.53 -7.45
CA ASP A 106 2.78 -1.45 -6.60
C ASP A 106 1.98 -1.29 -5.32
N MET A 107 0.66 -1.44 -5.38
CA MET A 107 -0.19 -1.50 -4.19
C MET A 107 0.32 -2.54 -3.20
N TRP A 108 0.46 -3.81 -3.62
CA TRP A 108 0.98 -4.87 -2.75
C TRP A 108 2.42 -4.62 -2.28
N LYS A 109 3.23 -3.93 -3.07
CA LYS A 109 4.63 -3.66 -2.74
C LYS A 109 4.81 -2.56 -1.70
N TYR A 110 3.98 -1.52 -1.77
CA TYR A 110 4.16 -0.26 -1.04
C TYR A 110 3.06 0.03 -0.01
N PHE A 111 1.95 -0.69 -0.04
CA PHE A 111 0.90 -0.61 0.99
C PHE A 111 1.45 -1.07 2.33
N ASP A 112 2.03 -2.27 2.40
CA ASP A 112 2.71 -2.75 3.60
C ASP A 112 4.07 -3.37 3.23
N ARG A 113 5.14 -2.61 3.51
CA ARG A 113 6.49 -3.04 3.16
C ARG A 113 7.00 -4.16 4.05
N GLY A 114 6.60 -4.16 5.32
CA GLY A 114 6.99 -5.18 6.29
C GLY A 114 6.37 -6.51 5.92
N LEU A 115 5.05 -6.53 5.75
CA LEU A 115 4.32 -7.73 5.35
C LEU A 115 4.72 -8.23 3.97
N ASN A 116 4.91 -7.35 2.99
CA ASN A 116 5.44 -7.73 1.68
C ASN A 116 6.80 -8.43 1.81
N THR A 117 7.71 -7.89 2.63
CA THR A 117 9.03 -8.50 2.84
C THR A 117 8.91 -9.87 3.50
N TRP A 118 8.06 -10.00 4.52
CA TRP A 118 7.78 -11.26 5.19
C TRP A 118 7.20 -12.29 4.20
N MET A 119 6.12 -11.98 3.49
CA MET A 119 5.51 -12.88 2.52
C MET A 119 6.47 -13.31 1.43
N LYS A 120 7.28 -12.37 0.90
CA LYS A 120 8.28 -12.71 -0.11
C LYS A 120 9.28 -13.73 0.43
N ARG A 121 9.80 -13.48 1.63
CA ARG A 121 10.84 -14.30 2.25
C ARG A 121 10.35 -15.69 2.65
N TYR A 122 9.16 -15.76 3.24
CA TYR A 122 8.66 -17.00 3.86
C TYR A 122 7.73 -17.81 2.97
N ILE A 123 7.14 -17.22 1.93
CA ILE A 123 6.14 -17.90 1.10
C ILE A 123 6.56 -17.88 -0.36
N TYR A 124 6.73 -16.68 -0.94
CA TYR A 124 6.97 -16.56 -2.38
C TYR A 124 8.29 -17.19 -2.85
N VAL A 125 9.40 -16.92 -2.14
CA VAL A 125 10.73 -17.47 -2.48
C VAL A 125 10.77 -18.99 -2.31
N PRO A 126 10.33 -19.59 -1.18
CA PRO A 126 10.24 -21.04 -1.03
C PRO A 126 9.39 -21.74 -2.10
N MET A 127 8.34 -21.07 -2.58
CA MET A 127 7.45 -21.59 -3.64
C MET A 127 8.08 -21.62 -5.04
N GLY A 128 9.31 -21.11 -5.21
CA GLY A 128 10.05 -21.09 -6.47
C GLY A 128 10.22 -19.69 -7.08
N GLY A 129 9.66 -18.66 -6.43
CA GLY A 129 9.78 -17.26 -6.83
C GLY A 129 9.54 -17.01 -8.31
N SER A 130 10.32 -16.09 -8.89
CA SER A 130 10.22 -15.76 -10.31
C SER A 130 10.97 -16.70 -11.26
N ARG A 131 11.68 -17.71 -10.71
CA ARG A 131 12.63 -18.54 -11.49
C ARG A 131 11.96 -19.71 -12.23
N ARG A 132 10.73 -20.07 -11.86
CA ARG A 132 10.03 -21.25 -12.39
C ARG A 132 8.84 -20.91 -13.29
N GLY A 133 8.88 -19.75 -13.96
CA GLY A 133 7.87 -19.30 -14.92
C GLY A 133 6.67 -18.57 -14.31
N VAL A 134 5.90 -17.88 -15.16
CA VAL A 134 4.81 -16.96 -14.73
C VAL A 134 3.64 -17.70 -14.09
N ILE A 135 3.32 -18.91 -14.56
CA ILE A 135 2.22 -19.73 -13.99
C ILE A 135 2.48 -20.02 -12.51
N ARG A 136 3.71 -20.41 -12.15
CA ARG A 136 4.08 -20.69 -10.76
C ARG A 136 4.14 -19.43 -9.90
N GLN A 137 4.48 -18.28 -10.49
CA GLN A 137 4.37 -16.99 -9.80
C GLN A 137 2.92 -16.63 -9.48
N ILE A 138 1.99 -16.83 -10.42
CA ILE A 138 0.57 -16.57 -10.22
C ILE A 138 0.00 -17.51 -9.16
N ALA A 139 0.32 -18.80 -9.22
CA ALA A 139 -0.11 -19.79 -8.23
C ALA A 139 0.45 -19.48 -6.83
N ALA A 140 1.72 -19.10 -6.72
CA ALA A 140 2.32 -18.71 -5.44
C ALA A 140 1.64 -17.47 -4.83
N ARG A 141 1.19 -16.53 -5.66
CA ARG A 141 0.41 -15.36 -5.21
C ARG A 141 -1.02 -15.73 -4.84
N PHE A 142 -1.63 -16.69 -5.53
CA PHE A 142 -2.97 -17.19 -5.20
C PHE A 142 -2.99 -17.85 -3.82
N LEU A 143 -1.96 -18.61 -3.47
CA LEU A 143 -1.86 -19.28 -2.17
C LEU A 143 -1.73 -18.31 -0.99
N LEU A 144 -1.39 -17.04 -1.23
CA LEU A 144 -1.41 -16.01 -0.19
C LEU A 144 -2.85 -15.62 0.19
N LEU A 145 -3.84 -15.75 -0.70
CA LEU A 145 -5.24 -15.38 -0.46
C LEU A 145 -5.85 -16.04 0.78
N PRO A 146 -5.82 -17.38 0.95
CA PRO A 146 -6.40 -18.01 2.14
C PRO A 146 -5.63 -17.66 3.42
N LEU A 147 -4.30 -17.50 3.36
CA LEU A 147 -3.50 -17.08 4.52
C LEU A 147 -3.90 -15.68 4.99
N TYR A 148 -4.11 -14.78 4.03
CA TYR A 148 -4.60 -13.43 4.28
C TYR A 148 -6.03 -13.41 4.82
N GLY A 149 -6.93 -14.18 4.21
CA GLY A 149 -8.31 -14.31 4.69
C GLY A 149 -8.35 -14.80 6.14
N TYR A 150 -7.51 -15.79 6.47
CA TYR A 150 -7.35 -16.29 7.83
C TYR A 150 -6.79 -15.21 8.78
N TRP A 151 -5.74 -14.49 8.36
CA TRP A 151 -5.15 -13.38 9.14
C TRP A 151 -6.17 -12.27 9.48
N HIS A 152 -7.13 -12.01 8.59
CA HIS A 152 -8.19 -11.02 8.79
C HIS A 152 -9.46 -11.56 9.47
N GLY A 153 -9.38 -12.71 10.14
CA GLY A 153 -10.49 -13.27 10.93
C GLY A 153 -11.38 -14.24 10.17
N GLY A 154 -11.00 -14.68 8.97
CA GLY A 154 -11.72 -15.72 8.21
C GLY A 154 -13.07 -15.28 7.65
N HIS A 155 -13.39 -13.99 7.70
CA HIS A 155 -14.66 -13.49 7.22
C HIS A 155 -14.71 -13.43 5.69
N VAL A 156 -15.86 -13.81 5.12
CA VAL A 156 -16.09 -13.82 3.67
C VAL A 156 -15.91 -12.44 3.05
N TYR A 157 -16.15 -11.35 3.80
CA TYR A 157 -15.98 -9.99 3.28
C TYR A 157 -14.54 -9.67 2.86
N ALA A 158 -13.55 -10.36 3.46
CA ALA A 158 -12.16 -10.19 3.06
C ALA A 158 -11.96 -10.60 1.59
N LEU A 159 -12.65 -11.65 1.14
CA LEU A 159 -12.56 -12.16 -0.24
C LEU A 159 -13.01 -11.12 -1.28
N TRP A 160 -13.98 -10.27 -0.95
CA TRP A 160 -14.44 -9.19 -1.83
C TRP A 160 -13.34 -8.15 -2.12
N TRP A 161 -12.40 -7.98 -1.20
CA TRP A 161 -11.22 -7.14 -1.44
C TRP A 161 -10.09 -7.94 -2.11
N PHE A 162 -9.82 -9.15 -1.63
CA PHE A 162 -8.69 -9.96 -2.04
C PHE A 162 -8.78 -10.47 -3.49
N ILE A 163 -9.95 -10.95 -3.94
CA ILE A 163 -10.13 -11.55 -5.26
C ILE A 163 -9.89 -10.52 -6.39
N PRO A 164 -10.52 -9.33 -6.39
CA PRO A 164 -10.25 -8.32 -7.42
C PRO A 164 -8.79 -7.88 -7.45
N ASN A 165 -8.15 -7.74 -6.28
CA ASN A 165 -6.74 -7.35 -6.20
C ASN A 165 -5.81 -8.43 -6.76
N TRP A 166 -6.10 -9.71 -6.52
CA TRP A 166 -5.34 -10.81 -7.12
C TRP A 166 -5.54 -10.87 -8.63
N LEU A 167 -6.78 -10.73 -9.11
CA LEU A 167 -7.09 -10.66 -10.54
C LEU A 167 -6.34 -9.50 -11.22
N GLY A 168 -6.29 -8.33 -10.58
CA GLY A 168 -5.51 -7.19 -11.07
C GLY A 168 -4.03 -7.52 -11.27
N VAL A 169 -3.40 -8.20 -10.30
CA VAL A 169 -2.00 -8.66 -10.42
C VAL A 169 -1.82 -9.70 -11.53
N VAL A 170 -2.80 -10.59 -11.74
CA VAL A 170 -2.77 -11.57 -12.84
C VAL A 170 -2.84 -10.85 -14.18
N VAL A 171 -3.77 -9.90 -14.34
CA VAL A 171 -3.91 -9.08 -15.55
C VAL A 171 -2.62 -8.33 -15.84
N GLU A 172 -1.99 -7.70 -14.84
CA GLU A 172 -0.69 -7.04 -15.00
C GLU A 172 0.41 -8.00 -15.43
N SER A 173 0.43 -9.21 -14.88
CA SER A 173 1.42 -10.23 -15.22
C SER A 173 1.25 -10.72 -16.66
N VAL A 174 0.01 -10.95 -17.10
CA VAL A 174 -0.31 -11.33 -18.48
C VAL A 174 -0.01 -10.18 -19.44
N ALA A 175 -0.40 -8.95 -19.11
CA ALA A 175 -0.08 -7.76 -19.90
C ALA A 175 1.44 -7.59 -20.06
N GLY A 176 2.22 -7.83 -19.00
CA GLY A 176 3.68 -7.86 -19.05
C GLY A 176 4.22 -8.88 -20.05
N ILE A 177 3.64 -10.09 -20.11
CA ILE A 177 4.00 -11.10 -21.12
C ILE A 177 3.61 -10.64 -22.52
N VAL A 178 2.39 -10.13 -22.70
CA VAL A 178 1.89 -9.70 -24.01
C VAL A 178 2.78 -8.58 -24.59
N LEU A 179 3.21 -7.65 -23.74
CA LEU A 179 4.12 -6.56 -24.13
C LEU A 179 5.53 -7.04 -24.52
N MET A 180 5.92 -8.28 -24.19
CA MET A 180 7.19 -8.87 -24.61
C MET A 180 7.14 -9.47 -26.01
N PHE A 181 5.97 -9.69 -26.61
CA PHE A 181 5.88 -10.22 -27.97
C PHE A 181 6.49 -9.25 -29.00
N PRO A 182 7.25 -9.75 -29.99
CA PRO A 182 7.91 -8.91 -31.00
C PRO A 182 6.96 -7.97 -31.73
N SER A 183 5.79 -8.48 -32.15
CA SER A 183 4.76 -7.71 -32.87
C SER A 183 4.21 -6.56 -32.05
N VAL A 184 3.96 -6.78 -30.76
CA VAL A 184 3.45 -5.74 -29.83
C VAL A 184 4.54 -4.74 -29.51
N LYS A 185 5.79 -5.18 -29.36
CA LYS A 185 6.94 -4.31 -29.12
C LYS A 185 7.20 -3.40 -30.33
N GLN A 186 7.05 -3.91 -31.55
CA GLN A 186 7.15 -3.13 -32.78
C GLN A 186 6.01 -2.12 -32.90
N LEU A 187 4.77 -2.55 -32.62
CA LEU A 187 3.61 -1.67 -32.61
C LEU A 187 3.74 -0.54 -31.57
N ARG A 188 4.19 -0.87 -30.35
CA ARG A 188 4.47 0.12 -29.28
C ARG A 188 5.54 1.12 -29.72
N ARG A 189 6.58 0.68 -30.42
CA ARG A 189 7.62 1.56 -30.97
C ARG A 189 7.06 2.48 -32.05
N SER A 190 6.16 1.98 -32.90
CA SER A 190 5.45 2.78 -33.92
C SER A 190 4.60 3.90 -33.30
N PHE A 191 3.86 3.59 -32.21
CA PHE A 191 3.09 4.59 -31.47
C PHE A 191 3.94 5.53 -30.61
N ARG A 192 5.17 5.14 -30.25
CA ARG A 192 6.12 5.98 -29.51
C ARG A 192 6.83 6.92 -30.51
N GLN A 193 6.09 7.87 -31.07
CA GLN A 193 6.69 8.99 -31.80
C GLN A 193 7.73 9.72 -30.93
N PRO A 194 8.86 10.19 -31.49
CA PRO A 194 9.75 11.11 -30.80
C PRO A 194 9.11 12.51 -30.78
N ARG A 195 8.18 12.76 -29.85
CA ARG A 195 7.52 14.07 -29.69
C ARG A 195 8.06 14.91 -28.53
N HIS A 196 9.37 14.85 -28.28
CA HIS A 196 10.06 15.80 -27.40
C HIS A 196 11.46 16.11 -27.95
N ALA A 197 11.53 16.75 -29.12
CA ALA A 197 12.69 17.54 -29.54
C ALA A 197 12.33 19.01 -29.81
N GLU A 198 11.06 19.39 -29.73
CA GLU A 198 10.61 20.77 -29.97
C GLU A 198 9.58 21.17 -28.91
N PHE A 199 10.04 21.42 -27.68
CA PHE A 199 9.37 22.37 -26.79
C PHE A 199 10.46 23.18 -26.11
N ALA A 200 10.71 24.36 -26.68
CA ALA A 200 11.48 25.43 -26.09
C ALA A 200 10.96 25.75 -24.66
N PRO A 201 11.82 26.25 -23.77
CA PRO A 201 11.45 26.55 -22.40
C PRO A 201 10.61 27.83 -22.39
N PHE A 202 9.29 27.70 -22.25
CA PHE A 202 8.43 28.81 -21.91
C PHE A 202 7.63 28.45 -20.66
N LEU A 203 8.03 29.10 -19.56
CA LEU A 203 7.17 29.65 -18.52
C LEU A 203 6.06 28.75 -17.97
N VAL A 204 6.28 28.24 -16.75
CA VAL A 204 5.29 28.40 -15.68
C VAL A 204 6.04 28.74 -14.38
N LEU A 205 5.64 29.86 -13.80
CA LEU A 205 5.95 30.37 -12.46
C LEU A 205 5.67 29.35 -11.35
#